data_AF-A0A839JXW5-F1
#
_entry.id   AF-A0A839JXW5-F1
#
_cell.length_a   1.000
_cell.length_b   1.000
_cell.length_c   1.000
_cell.angle_alpha   90.00
_cell.angle_beta   90.00
_cell.angle_gamma   90.00
#
_symmetry.space_group_name_H-M   'P 1'
#
loop_
_entity.id
_entity.type
_entity.pdbx_description
1 polymer ?
#
loop_
_entity_poly.entity_id
_entity_poly.type
_entity_poly.pdbx_seq_one_letter_code
_entity_poly.pdbx_strand_id
1 'polypeptide(L)'
;MAIEDENLKIIISQLLKYKAVGKLAEFICMLNELKKYLFSRQVSMHQANVPIILFIRQNLNTLYAKCPKKIKSSLSKEMFAAFLLIVSKMEKVDITEENLSDMLKLDRVLDELYKKAVDIKDNVYIPTLRTFLSKLTVSCFSVSGWDNQLMWSHYANSYAGICIEYDFNQIKDAIGFIYPVEYTTKRPTLSLQDLGVEGFNLGSEASVKSCEPNMRAILSYLLAKNVCWNYEKEWRIINVGEENTPLFIDLPFVKSITFGMNMDPICKQLLWDVCKEKEIECYEIEIGTENYELRRKRLTESDFIYDIDMEINYIDVLMKQISVTFERIGKMGENIENEIENKNFSNVSPMLSDTIDTMSNSYYLKISLNRICDHETEELSSNGMPKEILESISLVNTFVSQVKEMYVALKENVPIFLLGGLIKGHEYTVIKKQLGDIHELVGKFENIEWNPFCIKKVSEDAEDNDSEYSEVDELAKISE
;
A
#
# COMPACT_ATOMS: atom_id res chain seq x y z
N MET A 1 44.65 -27.56 20.75
CA MET A 1 43.59 -26.77 21.42
C MET A 1 42.58 -26.14 20.45
N ALA A 2 42.92 -25.80 19.19
CA ALA A 2 41.96 -25.16 18.26
C ALA A 2 40.84 -26.07 17.69
N ILE A 3 41.09 -27.38 17.53
CA ILE A 3 40.14 -28.33 16.86
C ILE A 3 38.97 -28.76 17.77
N GLU A 4 39.13 -28.69 19.10
CA GLU A 4 38.05 -29.00 20.06
C GLU A 4 37.01 -27.88 20.17
N ASP A 5 37.43 -26.63 19.97
CA ASP A 5 36.59 -25.43 20.08
C ASP A 5 35.63 -25.30 18.88
N GLU A 6 36.12 -25.60 17.67
CA GLU A 6 35.32 -25.48 16.45
C GLU A 6 34.21 -26.55 16.35
N ASN A 7 34.51 -27.79 16.76
CA ASN A 7 33.50 -28.84 16.85
C ASN A 7 32.44 -28.50 17.91
N LEU A 8 32.85 -28.01 19.08
CA LEU A 8 31.94 -27.61 20.14
C LEU A 8 31.01 -26.48 19.68
N LYS A 9 31.54 -25.48 18.95
CA LYS A 9 30.74 -24.40 18.35
C LYS A 9 29.69 -24.93 17.35
N ILE A 10 30.07 -25.88 16.49
CA ILE A 10 29.14 -26.53 15.54
C ILE A 10 28.01 -27.24 16.31
N ILE A 11 28.36 -27.98 17.36
CA ILE A 11 27.42 -28.75 18.18
C ILE A 11 26.42 -27.82 18.87
N ILE A 12 26.92 -26.81 19.59
CA ILE A 12 26.10 -25.82 20.29
C ILE A 12 25.18 -25.09 19.31
N SER A 13 25.70 -24.68 18.15
CA SER A 13 24.92 -23.98 17.12
C SER A 13 23.74 -24.83 16.62
N GLN A 14 23.95 -26.12 16.35
CA GLN A 14 22.84 -27.00 15.94
C GLN A 14 21.84 -27.25 17.07
N LEU A 15 22.31 -27.47 18.30
CA LEU A 15 21.41 -27.62 19.46
C LEU A 15 20.53 -26.38 19.65
N LEU A 16 21.12 -25.18 19.61
CA LEU A 16 20.37 -23.92 19.69
C LEU A 16 19.38 -23.77 18.55
N LYS A 17 19.78 -24.09 17.31
CA LYS A 17 18.90 -24.04 16.14
C LYS A 17 17.66 -24.91 16.32
N TYR A 18 17.84 -26.18 16.69
CA TYR A 18 16.72 -27.11 16.87
C TYR A 18 15.88 -26.79 18.10
N LYS A 19 16.48 -26.26 19.17
CA LYS A 19 15.76 -25.73 20.34
C LYS A 19 14.90 -24.53 19.96
N ALA A 20 15.45 -23.58 19.20
CA ALA A 20 14.75 -22.36 18.79
C ALA A 20 13.55 -22.59 17.86
N VAL A 21 13.58 -23.64 17.04
CA VAL A 21 12.43 -24.01 16.19
C VAL A 21 11.50 -25.03 16.84
N GLY A 22 11.69 -25.37 18.12
CA GLY A 22 10.85 -26.34 18.84
C GLY A 22 11.00 -27.79 18.37
N LYS A 23 12.11 -28.14 17.71
CA LYS A 23 12.38 -29.46 17.12
C LYS A 23 13.53 -30.21 17.79
N LEU A 24 13.86 -29.87 19.03
CA LEU A 24 14.98 -30.50 19.75
C LEU A 24 14.75 -32.00 19.96
N ALA A 25 13.52 -32.43 20.26
CA ALA A 25 13.18 -33.85 20.40
C ALA A 25 13.38 -34.63 19.09
N GLU A 26 12.99 -34.05 17.94
CA GLU A 26 13.24 -34.64 16.62
C GLU A 26 14.74 -34.80 16.35
N PHE A 27 15.53 -33.78 16.73
CA PHE A 27 16.98 -33.81 16.59
C PHE A 27 17.63 -34.88 17.46
N ILE A 28 17.21 -35.01 18.72
CA ILE A 28 17.67 -36.05 19.64
C ILE A 28 17.35 -37.45 19.11
N CYS A 29 16.15 -37.65 18.54
CA CYS A 29 15.78 -38.90 17.89
C CYS A 29 16.72 -39.22 16.72
N MET A 30 17.03 -38.21 15.88
CA MET A 30 18.00 -38.35 14.79
C MET A 30 19.42 -38.68 15.30
N LEU A 31 19.87 -38.12 16.42
CA LEU A 31 21.16 -38.47 17.03
C LEU A 31 21.19 -39.92 17.52
N ASN A 32 20.08 -40.43 18.07
CA ASN A 32 19.97 -41.84 18.42
C ASN A 32 19.96 -42.76 17.19
N GLU A 33 19.32 -42.36 16.09
CA GLU A 33 19.43 -43.06 14.80
C GLU A 33 20.89 -43.07 14.29
N LEU A 34 21.60 -41.93 14.40
CA LEU A 34 23.01 -41.81 14.02
C LEU A 34 23.91 -42.71 14.88
N LYS A 35 23.67 -42.77 16.20
CA LYS A 35 24.35 -43.68 17.12
C LYS A 35 24.20 -45.14 16.67
N LYS A 36 22.96 -45.58 16.45
CA LYS A 36 22.65 -46.95 15.95
C LYS A 36 23.33 -47.24 14.62
N TYR A 37 23.31 -46.27 13.70
CA TYR A 37 23.99 -46.38 12.41
C TYR A 37 25.51 -46.56 12.55
N LEU A 38 26.16 -45.77 13.39
CA LEU A 38 27.62 -45.83 13.59
C LEU A 38 28.07 -47.21 14.06
N PHE A 39 27.48 -47.72 15.16
CA PHE A 39 27.90 -48.99 15.76
C PHE A 39 27.51 -50.19 14.90
N SER A 40 26.32 -50.18 14.26
CA SER A 40 25.95 -51.24 13.31
C SER A 40 26.90 -51.28 12.11
N ARG A 41 27.36 -50.13 11.61
CA ARG A 41 28.33 -50.07 10.53
C ARG A 41 29.68 -50.62 10.93
N GLN A 42 30.19 -50.27 12.11
CA GLN A 42 31.45 -50.79 12.62
C GLN A 42 31.47 -52.33 12.68
N VAL A 43 30.37 -52.93 13.15
CA VAL A 43 30.21 -54.39 13.18
C VAL A 43 30.10 -54.96 11.76
N SER A 44 29.28 -54.36 10.89
CA SER A 44 29.10 -54.83 9.51
C SER A 44 30.38 -54.76 8.66
N MET A 45 31.32 -53.89 9.03
CA MET A 45 32.62 -53.75 8.38
C MET A 45 33.70 -54.64 9.00
N HIS A 46 33.34 -55.50 9.96
CA HIS A 46 34.25 -56.37 10.71
C HIS A 46 35.35 -55.60 11.47
N GLN A 47 35.05 -54.37 11.89
CA GLN A 47 35.99 -53.49 12.60
C GLN A 47 35.57 -53.24 14.07
N ALA A 48 34.79 -54.16 14.66
CA ALA A 48 34.31 -54.05 16.04
C ALA A 48 35.47 -53.97 17.07
N ASN A 49 36.63 -54.56 16.77
CA ASN A 49 37.81 -54.53 17.62
C ASN A 49 38.68 -53.26 17.44
N VAL A 50 38.34 -52.41 16.48
CA VAL A 50 39.06 -51.14 16.24
C VAL A 50 38.48 -50.08 17.18
N PRO A 51 39.30 -49.32 17.92
CA PRO A 51 38.80 -48.21 18.73
C PRO A 51 37.90 -47.26 17.91
N ILE A 52 36.71 -46.93 18.44
CA ILE A 52 35.64 -46.27 17.65
C ILE A 52 36.09 -44.96 16.99
N ILE A 53 36.94 -44.17 17.66
CA ILE A 53 37.47 -42.92 17.11
C ILE A 53 38.38 -43.19 15.90
N LEU A 54 39.21 -44.24 15.95
CA LEU A 54 40.06 -44.63 14.83
C LEU A 54 39.22 -45.16 13.67
N PHE A 55 38.17 -45.93 13.96
CA PHE A 55 37.21 -46.39 12.96
C PHE A 55 36.53 -45.22 12.24
N ILE A 56 36.05 -44.21 12.97
CA ILE A 56 35.43 -43.01 12.39
C ILE A 56 36.41 -42.28 11.48
N ARG A 57 37.65 -42.04 11.94
CA ARG A 57 38.67 -41.32 11.16
C ARG A 57 39.02 -42.03 9.86
N GLN A 58 39.18 -43.35 9.90
CA GLN A 58 39.53 -44.15 8.73
C GLN A 58 38.38 -44.25 7.71
N ASN A 59 37.13 -44.16 8.16
CA ASN A 59 35.95 -44.46 7.34
C ASN A 59 34.98 -43.28 7.13
N LEU A 60 35.33 -42.05 7.53
CA LEU A 60 34.41 -40.90 7.56
C LEU A 60 33.69 -40.67 6.21
N ASN A 61 34.43 -40.74 5.09
CA ASN A 61 33.87 -40.56 3.75
C ASN A 61 32.82 -41.63 3.44
N THR A 62 33.14 -42.89 3.73
CA THR A 62 32.24 -44.04 3.52
C THR A 62 31.02 -43.96 4.45
N LEU A 63 31.22 -43.58 5.70
CA LEU A 63 30.16 -43.41 6.69
C LEU A 63 29.18 -42.30 6.27
N TYR A 64 29.67 -41.17 5.77
CA TYR A 64 28.82 -40.08 5.27
C TYR A 64 28.12 -40.44 3.95
N ALA A 65 28.82 -41.13 3.03
CA ALA A 65 28.23 -41.53 1.77
C ALA A 65 27.05 -42.49 1.94
N LYS A 66 27.16 -43.43 2.89
CA LYS A 66 26.19 -44.50 3.16
C LYS A 66 25.20 -44.21 4.30
N CYS A 67 25.19 -42.99 4.86
CA CYS A 67 24.28 -42.66 5.96
C CYS A 67 22.83 -42.54 5.48
N PRO A 68 21.84 -42.75 6.37
CA PRO A 68 20.42 -42.58 6.05
C PRO A 68 20.11 -41.22 5.41
N LYS A 69 19.21 -41.20 4.41
CA LYS A 69 18.85 -39.98 3.66
C LYS A 69 18.43 -38.82 4.58
N LYS A 70 17.67 -39.13 5.65
CA LYS A 70 17.19 -38.17 6.66
C LYS A 70 18.33 -37.48 7.43
N ILE A 71 19.42 -38.20 7.72
CA ILE A 71 20.61 -37.66 8.37
C ILE A 71 21.41 -36.83 7.36
N LYS A 72 21.59 -37.35 6.15
CA LYS A 72 22.33 -36.69 5.07
C LYS A 72 21.69 -35.37 4.61
N SER A 73 20.37 -35.28 4.64
CA SER A 73 19.63 -34.04 4.31
C SER A 73 19.72 -32.98 5.41
N SER A 74 20.08 -33.38 6.64
CA SER A 74 20.02 -32.51 7.82
C SER A 74 21.40 -32.06 8.30
N LEU A 75 22.44 -32.88 8.10
CA LEU A 75 23.82 -32.60 8.55
C LEU A 75 24.78 -32.51 7.35
N SER A 76 25.55 -31.41 7.29
CA SER A 76 26.72 -31.33 6.40
C SER A 76 27.75 -32.39 6.80
N LYS A 77 28.75 -32.63 5.95
CA LYS A 77 29.79 -33.62 6.24
C LYS A 77 30.59 -33.27 7.50
N GLU A 78 30.83 -31.98 7.71
CA GLU A 78 31.52 -31.43 8.88
C GLU A 78 30.68 -31.63 10.15
N MET A 79 29.39 -31.27 10.09
CA MET A 79 28.45 -31.49 11.20
C MET A 79 28.30 -32.97 11.53
N PHE A 80 28.20 -33.82 10.51
CA PHE A 80 28.13 -35.26 10.65
C PHE A 80 29.36 -35.81 11.36
N ALA A 81 30.56 -35.35 11.02
CA ALA A 81 31.80 -35.74 11.70
C ALA A 81 31.81 -35.32 13.18
N ALA A 82 31.39 -34.08 13.47
CA ALA A 82 31.31 -33.57 14.84
C ALA A 82 30.33 -34.38 15.71
N PHE A 83 29.13 -34.66 15.19
CA PHE A 83 28.14 -35.46 15.89
C PHE A 83 28.51 -36.94 15.99
N LEU A 84 29.22 -37.51 15.01
CA LEU A 84 29.75 -38.88 15.13
C LEU A 84 30.69 -39.04 16.33
N LEU A 85 31.56 -38.05 16.55
CA LEU A 85 32.48 -38.07 17.69
C LEU A 85 31.72 -37.98 19.03
N ILE A 86 30.64 -37.20 19.11
CA ILE A 86 29.78 -37.16 20.30
C ILE A 86 29.09 -38.50 20.53
N VAL A 87 28.34 -39.00 19.54
CA VAL A 87 27.54 -40.21 19.74
C VAL A 87 28.41 -41.44 20.00
N SER A 88 29.66 -41.43 19.53
CA SER A 88 30.65 -42.48 19.83
C SER A 88 31.01 -42.58 21.32
N LYS A 89 30.86 -41.49 22.08
CA LYS A 89 31.08 -41.46 23.54
C LYS A 89 29.87 -41.93 24.34
N MET A 90 28.71 -42.13 23.69
CA MET A 90 27.43 -42.44 24.34
C MET A 90 26.89 -43.82 23.93
N GLU A 91 27.77 -44.80 23.70
CA GLU A 91 27.40 -46.14 23.20
C GLU A 91 26.29 -46.81 24.03
N LYS A 92 26.47 -46.83 25.36
CA LYS A 92 25.62 -47.58 26.29
C LYS A 92 24.48 -46.75 26.90
N VAL A 93 24.34 -45.49 26.51
CA VAL A 93 23.38 -44.55 27.10
C VAL A 93 22.52 -43.96 25.99
N ASP A 94 21.21 -43.90 26.20
CA ASP A 94 20.34 -43.21 25.24
C ASP A 94 20.58 -41.70 25.29
N ILE A 95 20.63 -41.12 24.08
CA ILE A 95 20.84 -39.69 23.95
C ILE A 95 19.51 -39.03 24.31
N THR A 96 19.50 -38.31 25.42
CA THR A 96 18.41 -37.44 25.87
C THR A 96 18.92 -35.99 25.91
N GLU A 97 18.04 -35.01 26.08
CA GLU A 97 18.45 -33.61 26.26
C GLU A 97 19.36 -33.49 27.50
N GLU A 98 18.94 -34.09 28.61
CA GLU A 98 19.65 -34.14 29.89
C GLU A 98 21.05 -34.76 29.76
N ASN A 99 21.16 -36.00 29.25
CA ASN A 99 22.45 -36.69 29.14
C ASN A 99 23.41 -36.01 28.15
N LEU A 100 22.88 -35.40 27.08
CA LEU A 100 23.69 -34.69 26.09
C LEU A 100 24.22 -33.38 26.67
N SER A 101 23.39 -32.68 27.45
CA SER A 101 23.72 -31.42 28.07
C SER A 101 24.70 -31.60 29.24
N ASP A 102 24.52 -32.65 30.07
CA ASP A 102 25.48 -33.09 31.09
C ASP A 102 26.85 -33.41 30.48
N MET A 103 26.87 -34.21 29.39
CA MET A 103 28.10 -34.62 28.73
C MET A 103 28.88 -33.43 28.16
N LEU A 104 28.17 -32.44 27.64
CA LEU A 104 28.76 -31.22 27.08
C LEU A 104 29.00 -30.14 28.16
N LYS A 105 28.54 -30.34 29.39
CA LYS A 105 28.50 -29.35 30.49
C LYS A 105 27.80 -28.06 30.06
N LEU A 106 26.70 -28.18 29.33
CA LEU A 106 26.06 -27.07 28.62
C LEU A 106 24.76 -26.57 29.22
N ASP A 107 24.19 -27.17 30.27
CA ASP A 107 22.82 -26.84 30.71
C ASP A 107 22.58 -25.33 30.90
N ARG A 108 23.47 -24.69 31.65
CA ARG A 108 23.38 -23.23 31.88
C ARG A 108 23.74 -22.43 30.63
N VAL A 109 24.75 -22.88 29.89
CA VAL A 109 25.29 -22.16 28.71
C VAL A 109 24.28 -22.16 27.56
N LEU A 110 23.62 -23.28 27.30
CA LEU A 110 22.65 -23.42 26.23
C LEU A 110 21.39 -22.61 26.51
N ASP A 111 20.91 -22.62 27.76
CA ASP A 111 19.77 -21.80 28.18
C ASP A 111 20.11 -20.30 28.15
N GLU A 112 21.31 -19.90 28.58
CA GLU A 112 21.77 -18.51 28.47
C GLU A 112 21.91 -18.06 27.01
N LEU A 113 22.51 -18.89 26.16
CA LEU A 113 22.65 -18.60 24.73
C LEU A 113 21.29 -18.57 24.02
N TYR A 114 20.37 -19.45 24.39
CA TYR A 114 19.01 -19.45 23.87
C TYR A 114 18.28 -18.15 24.27
N LYS A 115 18.33 -17.76 25.55
CA LYS A 115 17.76 -16.49 26.03
C LYS A 115 18.36 -15.30 25.29
N LYS A 116 19.68 -15.26 25.09
CA LYS A 116 20.35 -14.22 24.29
C LYS A 116 19.92 -14.23 22.83
N ALA A 117 19.74 -15.40 22.22
CA ALA A 117 19.27 -15.50 20.84
C ALA A 117 17.83 -14.98 20.69
N VAL A 118 16.95 -15.30 21.64
CA VAL A 118 15.58 -14.77 21.71
C VAL A 118 15.60 -13.26 21.90
N ASP A 119 16.42 -12.75 22.82
CA ASP A 119 16.60 -11.32 23.07
C ASP A 119 17.09 -10.57 21.82
N ILE A 120 18.13 -11.06 21.13
CA ILE A 120 18.60 -10.48 19.87
C ILE A 120 17.50 -10.51 18.81
N LYS A 121 16.74 -11.60 18.72
CA LYS A 121 15.65 -11.74 17.75
C LYS A 121 14.54 -10.70 18.01
N ASP A 122 14.07 -10.60 19.25
CA ASP A 122 12.92 -9.79 19.63
C ASP A 122 13.26 -8.30 19.81
N ASN A 123 14.43 -7.98 20.34
CA ASN A 123 14.83 -6.60 20.67
C ASN A 123 15.77 -5.97 19.65
N VAL A 124 16.36 -6.74 18.73
CA VAL A 124 17.25 -6.19 17.70
C VAL A 124 16.79 -6.52 16.28
N TYR A 125 16.66 -7.80 15.93
CA TYR A 125 16.33 -8.19 14.56
C TYR A 125 14.93 -7.74 14.13
N ILE A 126 13.88 -8.06 14.91
CA ILE A 126 12.51 -7.66 14.56
C ILE A 126 12.38 -6.13 14.48
N PRO A 127 12.86 -5.33 15.45
CA PRO A 127 12.85 -3.88 15.35
C PRO A 127 13.62 -3.35 14.14
N THR A 128 14.84 -3.83 13.90
CA THR A 128 15.66 -3.40 12.75
C THR A 128 14.95 -3.70 11.42
N LEU A 129 14.37 -4.89 11.28
CA LEU A 129 13.60 -5.26 10.09
C LEU A 129 12.37 -4.38 9.92
N ARG A 130 11.64 -4.08 11.00
CA ARG A 130 10.46 -3.19 10.95
C ARG A 130 10.85 -1.78 10.54
N THR A 131 11.91 -1.22 11.11
CA THR A 131 12.45 0.10 10.75
C THR A 131 12.94 0.14 9.30
N PHE A 132 13.52 -0.95 8.80
CA PHE A 132 13.88 -1.05 7.40
C PHE A 132 12.64 -1.06 6.50
N LEU A 133 11.65 -1.91 6.81
CA LEU A 133 10.42 -2.04 6.02
C LEU A 133 9.54 -0.79 6.08
N SER A 134 9.53 -0.04 7.20
CA SER A 134 8.73 1.18 7.35
C SER A 134 9.20 2.32 6.43
N LYS A 135 10.42 2.24 5.90
CA LYS A 135 10.98 3.20 4.92
C LYS A 135 10.64 2.84 3.48
N LEU A 136 10.06 1.67 3.24
CA LEU A 136 9.77 1.20 1.89
C LEU A 136 8.32 1.47 1.52
N THR A 137 8.12 2.08 0.37
CA THR A 137 6.82 2.11 -0.30
C THR A 137 6.83 1.12 -1.45
N VAL A 138 5.81 0.26 -1.51
CA VAL A 138 5.64 -0.76 -2.56
C VAL A 138 4.32 -0.51 -3.27
N SER A 139 4.39 -0.11 -4.54
CA SER A 139 3.23 0.00 -5.42
C SER A 139 3.15 -1.23 -6.31
N CYS A 140 2.00 -1.89 -6.35
CA CYS A 140 1.81 -3.17 -7.05
C CYS A 140 0.93 -2.98 -8.29
N PHE A 141 1.37 -3.52 -9.41
CA PHE A 141 0.69 -3.49 -10.71
C PHE A 141 0.56 -4.91 -11.26
N SER A 142 -0.33 -5.10 -12.21
CA SER A 142 -0.50 -6.38 -12.91
C SER A 142 -0.29 -6.20 -14.39
N VAL A 143 0.47 -7.11 -15.01
CA VAL A 143 0.54 -7.24 -16.48
C VAL A 143 -0.29 -8.42 -16.98
N SER A 144 -1.24 -8.90 -16.17
CA SER A 144 -2.09 -10.03 -16.53
C SER A 144 -3.16 -9.70 -17.57
N GLY A 145 -3.47 -8.41 -17.75
CA GLY A 145 -4.48 -7.91 -18.69
C GLY A 145 -5.80 -7.60 -18.01
N TRP A 146 -6.70 -6.94 -18.74
CA TRP A 146 -8.07 -6.66 -18.30
C TRP A 146 -8.95 -7.92 -18.33
N ASP A 147 -8.52 -8.98 -19.01
CA ASP A 147 -9.26 -10.23 -19.24
C ASP A 147 -8.99 -11.31 -18.18
N ASN A 148 -8.36 -10.95 -17.05
CA ASN A 148 -8.07 -11.88 -15.97
C ASN A 148 -9.22 -11.98 -14.95
N GLN A 149 -10.01 -13.04 -15.07
CA GLN A 149 -11.15 -13.32 -14.18
C GLN A 149 -10.80 -13.36 -12.69
N LEU A 150 -9.65 -13.94 -12.33
CA LEU A 150 -9.24 -14.04 -10.93
C LEU A 150 -8.87 -12.67 -10.36
N MET A 151 -8.37 -11.74 -11.19
CA MET A 151 -8.14 -10.36 -10.76
C MET A 151 -9.47 -9.64 -10.52
N TRP A 152 -10.46 -9.82 -11.39
CA TRP A 152 -11.79 -9.25 -11.19
C TRP A 152 -12.48 -9.76 -9.93
N SER A 153 -12.38 -11.06 -9.66
CA SER A 153 -12.94 -11.67 -8.45
C SER A 153 -12.29 -11.13 -7.17
N HIS A 154 -10.96 -11.05 -7.12
CA HIS A 154 -10.25 -10.72 -5.88
C HIS A 154 -10.04 -9.23 -5.64
N TYR A 155 -9.84 -8.43 -6.69
CA TYR A 155 -9.39 -7.04 -6.57
C TYR A 155 -10.42 -6.02 -7.03
N ALA A 156 -11.45 -6.43 -7.78
CA ALA A 156 -12.49 -5.53 -8.28
C ALA A 156 -13.86 -5.86 -7.67
N ASN A 157 -13.90 -6.19 -6.38
CA ASN A 157 -15.12 -6.48 -5.62
C ASN A 157 -16.08 -7.44 -6.36
N SER A 158 -15.58 -8.57 -6.85
CA SER A 158 -16.36 -9.51 -7.66
C SER A 158 -17.08 -8.86 -8.84
N TYR A 159 -16.29 -8.23 -9.72
CA TYR A 159 -16.77 -7.59 -10.96
C TYR A 159 -17.61 -6.32 -10.74
N ALA A 160 -17.58 -5.69 -9.56
CA ALA A 160 -18.23 -4.41 -9.28
C ALA A 160 -17.28 -3.19 -9.29
N GLY A 161 -15.96 -3.43 -9.38
CA GLY A 161 -14.93 -2.40 -9.41
C GLY A 161 -14.47 -2.02 -10.82
N ILE A 162 -13.25 -1.46 -10.91
CA ILE A 162 -12.61 -1.04 -12.17
C ILE A 162 -11.25 -1.70 -12.38
N CYS A 163 -10.81 -1.71 -13.64
CA CYS A 163 -9.44 -1.97 -14.05
C CYS A 163 -8.89 -0.71 -14.75
N ILE A 164 -7.81 -0.15 -14.24
CA ILE A 164 -7.13 1.01 -14.82
C ILE A 164 -5.91 0.52 -15.60
N GLU A 165 -5.89 0.78 -16.90
CA GLU A 165 -4.76 0.47 -17.79
C GLU A 165 -3.85 1.70 -17.89
N TYR A 166 -2.58 1.56 -17.52
CA TYR A 166 -1.58 2.63 -17.61
C TYR A 166 -0.65 2.40 -18.82
N ASP A 167 -0.26 3.49 -19.48
CA ASP A 167 0.76 3.45 -20.52
C ASP A 167 2.15 3.81 -19.96
N PHE A 168 2.89 2.77 -19.56
CA PHE A 168 4.24 2.92 -19.03
C PHE A 168 5.24 3.44 -20.06
N ASN A 169 4.94 3.44 -21.37
CA ASN A 169 5.83 4.01 -22.39
C ASN A 169 5.91 5.54 -22.33
N GLN A 170 4.93 6.19 -21.67
CA GLN A 170 4.90 7.65 -21.53
C GLN A 170 5.67 8.15 -20.30
N ILE A 171 6.08 7.24 -19.41
CA ILE A 171 6.82 7.56 -18.20
C ILE A 171 8.28 7.87 -18.58
N LYS A 172 8.67 9.14 -18.42
CA LYS A 172 10.02 9.62 -18.74
C LYS A 172 10.94 9.69 -17.52
N ASP A 173 10.35 9.99 -16.37
CA ASP A 173 11.09 10.17 -15.12
C ASP A 173 11.24 8.85 -14.37
N ALA A 174 12.30 8.74 -13.56
CA ALA A 174 12.49 7.59 -12.70
C ALA A 174 11.44 7.59 -11.57
N ILE A 175 10.55 6.61 -11.58
CA ILE A 175 9.46 6.48 -10.59
C ILE A 175 9.72 5.44 -9.48
N GLY A 176 10.90 4.81 -9.51
CA GLY A 176 11.36 3.84 -8.52
C GLY A 176 12.00 2.60 -9.12
N PHE A 177 12.28 1.61 -8.28
CA PHE A 177 12.80 0.32 -8.72
C PHE A 177 11.65 -0.58 -9.18
N ILE A 178 11.51 -0.75 -10.49
CA ILE A 178 10.43 -1.50 -11.12
C ILE A 178 10.91 -2.92 -11.46
N TYR A 179 10.33 -3.94 -10.83
CA TYR A 179 10.70 -5.34 -11.06
C TYR A 179 9.50 -6.29 -11.01
N PRO A 180 9.53 -7.38 -11.79
CA PRO A 180 8.52 -8.42 -11.70
C PRO A 180 8.67 -9.20 -10.38
N VAL A 181 7.53 -9.66 -9.86
CA VAL A 181 7.49 -10.56 -8.71
C VAL A 181 7.96 -11.97 -9.10
N GLU A 182 8.79 -12.57 -8.27
CA GLU A 182 9.19 -13.97 -8.34
C GLU A 182 8.21 -14.85 -7.55
N TYR A 183 7.56 -15.77 -8.25
CA TYR A 183 6.59 -16.69 -7.67
C TYR A 183 7.27 -17.99 -7.21
N THR A 184 7.22 -18.27 -5.90
CA THR A 184 7.97 -19.36 -5.27
C THR A 184 7.16 -20.09 -4.19
N THR A 185 7.51 -21.35 -3.94
CA THR A 185 6.99 -22.12 -2.79
C THR A 185 7.83 -21.95 -1.53
N LYS A 186 9.01 -21.33 -1.64
CA LYS A 186 9.95 -21.09 -0.53
C LYS A 186 10.12 -19.60 -0.32
N ARG A 187 9.69 -19.11 0.84
CA ARG A 187 9.84 -17.70 1.21
C ARG A 187 11.33 -17.38 1.45
N PRO A 188 11.91 -16.37 0.78
CA PRO A 188 13.24 -15.86 1.11
C PRO A 188 13.27 -15.31 2.54
N THR A 189 14.44 -15.34 3.17
CA THR A 189 14.65 -14.82 4.52
C THR A 189 15.77 -13.80 4.50
N LEU A 190 15.66 -12.77 5.33
CA LEU A 190 16.72 -11.78 5.55
C LEU A 190 17.43 -12.09 6.87
N SER A 191 18.75 -12.06 6.87
CA SER A 191 19.56 -12.04 8.08
C SER A 191 19.85 -10.60 8.50
N LEU A 192 20.34 -10.42 9.74
CA LEU A 192 20.87 -9.13 10.20
C LEU A 192 21.99 -8.62 9.28
N GLN A 193 22.86 -9.52 8.81
CA GLN A 193 23.95 -9.16 7.91
C GLN A 193 23.43 -8.66 6.55
N ASP A 194 22.34 -9.24 6.04
CA ASP A 194 21.71 -8.76 4.81
C ASP A 194 21.18 -7.33 4.94
N LEU A 195 20.85 -6.91 6.16
CA LEU A 195 20.40 -5.56 6.52
C LEU A 195 21.56 -4.63 6.91
N GLY A 196 22.80 -5.07 6.73
CA GLY A 196 23.99 -4.27 7.06
C GLY A 196 24.42 -4.33 8.53
N VAL A 197 23.96 -5.34 9.29
CA VAL A 197 24.36 -5.56 10.69
C VAL A 197 25.28 -6.79 10.77
N GLU A 198 26.58 -6.55 10.86
CA GLU A 198 27.62 -7.60 10.90
C GLU A 198 27.74 -8.26 12.28
N GLY A 199 27.44 -7.51 13.35
CA GLY A 199 27.51 -8.02 14.72
C GLY A 199 27.32 -6.96 15.78
N PHE A 200 27.58 -7.34 17.03
CA PHE A 200 27.45 -6.48 18.20
C PHE A 200 28.76 -6.49 18.99
N ASN A 201 29.27 -5.32 19.34
CA ASN A 201 30.35 -5.18 20.29
C ASN A 201 29.76 -5.20 21.71
N LEU A 202 30.06 -6.25 22.46
CA LEU A 202 29.59 -6.44 23.84
C LEU A 202 30.58 -5.85 24.86
N GLY A 203 31.11 -4.65 24.58
CA GLY A 203 31.97 -3.90 25.50
C GLY A 203 31.17 -3.20 26.61
N SER A 204 31.81 -2.27 27.32
CA SER A 204 31.15 -1.42 28.33
C SER A 204 30.01 -0.57 27.74
N GLU A 205 30.05 -0.30 26.45
CA GLU A 205 28.94 0.26 25.66
C GLU A 205 28.63 -0.68 24.50
N ALA A 206 27.39 -1.16 24.46
CA ALA A 206 26.93 -2.01 23.36
C ALA A 206 26.83 -1.17 22.08
N SER A 207 27.60 -1.53 21.05
CA SER A 207 27.54 -0.87 19.73
C SER A 207 27.34 -1.88 18.60
N VAL A 208 26.64 -1.46 17.56
CA VAL A 208 26.38 -2.27 16.36
C VAL A 208 27.56 -2.14 15.40
N LYS A 209 28.09 -3.27 14.94
CA LYS A 209 29.04 -3.31 13.84
C LYS A 209 28.27 -3.36 12.52
N SER A 210 28.42 -2.33 11.70
CA SER A 210 27.76 -2.24 10.40
C SER A 210 28.59 -2.88 9.28
N CYS A 211 27.90 -3.34 8.26
CA CYS A 211 28.46 -3.76 6.97
C CYS A 211 27.56 -3.29 5.83
N GLU A 212 28.01 -3.47 4.59
CA GLU A 212 27.20 -3.15 3.42
C GLU A 212 25.95 -4.05 3.33
N PRO A 213 24.75 -3.49 3.20
CA PRO A 213 23.53 -4.27 3.01
C PRO A 213 23.58 -5.15 1.76
N ASN A 214 23.03 -6.36 1.85
CA ASN A 214 22.92 -7.28 0.74
C ASN A 214 21.66 -6.96 -0.09
N MET A 215 21.80 -6.01 -1.01
CA MET A 215 20.70 -5.57 -1.86
C MET A 215 20.04 -6.70 -2.65
N ARG A 216 20.79 -7.74 -3.04
CA ARG A 216 20.23 -8.90 -3.74
C ARG A 216 19.28 -9.69 -2.84
N ALA A 217 19.67 -9.96 -1.59
CA ALA A 217 18.82 -10.65 -0.63
C ALA A 217 17.56 -9.83 -0.30
N ILE A 218 17.75 -8.52 -0.09
CA ILE A 218 16.67 -7.56 0.14
C ILE A 218 15.66 -7.59 -1.01
N LEU A 219 16.11 -7.41 -2.25
CA LEU A 219 15.22 -7.45 -3.42
C LEU A 219 14.54 -8.81 -3.58
N SER A 220 15.25 -9.91 -3.35
CA SER A 220 14.66 -11.25 -3.40
C SER A 220 13.53 -11.41 -2.38
N TYR A 221 13.71 -10.87 -1.17
CA TYR A 221 12.67 -10.85 -0.14
C TYR A 221 11.46 -9.99 -0.53
N LEU A 222 11.72 -8.78 -1.05
CA LEU A 222 10.69 -7.81 -1.43
C LEU A 222 9.92 -8.20 -2.69
N LEU A 223 10.50 -9.03 -3.57
CA LEU A 223 9.90 -9.43 -4.84
C LEU A 223 9.35 -10.85 -4.81
N ALA A 224 9.39 -11.57 -3.68
CA ALA A 224 8.82 -12.91 -3.60
C ALA A 224 7.32 -12.90 -3.29
N LYS A 225 6.57 -13.78 -3.97
CA LYS A 225 5.18 -14.10 -3.65
C LYS A 225 4.93 -15.60 -3.77
N ASN A 226 3.89 -16.10 -3.09
CA ASN A 226 3.54 -17.51 -3.18
C ASN A 226 3.08 -17.86 -4.61
N VAL A 227 3.54 -19.00 -5.13
CA VAL A 227 3.21 -19.49 -6.49
C VAL A 227 1.71 -19.58 -6.80
N CYS A 228 0.83 -19.73 -5.80
CA CYS A 228 -0.61 -19.76 -6.04
C CYS A 228 -1.17 -18.45 -6.61
N TRP A 229 -0.44 -17.33 -6.47
CA TRP A 229 -0.81 -16.01 -7.01
C TRP A 229 -0.16 -15.71 -8.37
N ASN A 230 0.47 -16.68 -9.02
CA ASN A 230 1.19 -16.47 -10.29
C ASN A 230 0.31 -15.91 -11.43
N TYR A 231 -1.03 -16.07 -11.33
CA TYR A 231 -1.97 -15.50 -12.30
C TYR A 231 -1.99 -13.97 -12.30
N GLU A 232 -1.57 -13.31 -11.22
CA GLU A 232 -1.58 -11.84 -11.16
C GLU A 232 -0.53 -11.21 -12.07
N LYS A 233 0.55 -11.94 -12.41
CA LYS A 233 1.71 -11.41 -13.12
C LYS A 233 2.14 -10.04 -12.56
N GLU A 234 2.37 -10.00 -11.25
CA GLU A 234 2.56 -8.78 -10.47
C GLU A 234 3.92 -8.14 -10.78
N TRP A 235 3.92 -6.82 -10.90
CA TRP A 235 5.11 -5.97 -10.94
C TRP A 235 5.08 -5.00 -9.76
N ARG A 236 6.23 -4.79 -9.13
CA ARG A 236 6.36 -3.88 -7.99
C ARG A 236 7.24 -2.70 -8.36
N ILE A 237 6.82 -1.51 -7.95
CA ILE A 237 7.66 -0.32 -7.87
C ILE A 237 8.03 -0.14 -6.41
N ILE A 238 9.33 -0.16 -6.11
CA ILE A 238 9.87 -0.05 -4.77
C ILE A 238 10.58 1.30 -4.64
N ASN A 239 10.13 2.11 -3.69
CA ASN A 239 10.74 3.40 -3.35
C ASN A 239 11.19 3.40 -1.89
N VAL A 240 12.30 4.10 -1.62
CA VAL A 240 12.83 4.28 -0.26
C VAL A 240 12.59 5.72 0.17
N GLY A 241 11.93 5.90 1.30
CA GLY A 241 11.57 7.19 1.86
C GLY A 241 11.79 7.26 3.37
N GLU A 242 11.05 8.17 3.99
CA GLU A 242 11.03 8.32 5.45
C GLU A 242 10.16 7.24 6.12
N GLU A 243 10.38 7.00 7.41
CA GLU A 243 9.66 5.97 8.15
C GLU A 243 8.16 6.27 8.18
N ASN A 244 7.36 5.25 7.88
CA ASN A 244 5.90 5.32 7.87
C ASN A 244 5.32 6.43 6.99
N THR A 245 6.08 6.87 5.98
CA THR A 245 5.68 7.94 5.06
C THR A 245 5.59 7.39 3.64
N PRO A 246 4.36 7.12 3.15
CA PRO A 246 4.15 6.61 1.80
C PRO A 246 4.64 7.60 0.73
N LEU A 247 5.34 7.09 -0.29
CA LEU A 247 5.71 7.83 -1.48
C LEU A 247 4.68 7.57 -2.60
N PHE A 248 3.85 8.56 -2.88
CA PHE A 248 2.89 8.48 -3.99
C PHE A 248 3.60 8.71 -5.32
N ILE A 249 3.40 7.78 -6.25
CA ILE A 249 3.92 7.86 -7.60
C ILE A 249 2.88 8.56 -8.46
N ASP A 250 3.29 9.63 -9.11
CA ASP A 250 2.43 10.29 -10.10
C ASP A 250 2.38 9.45 -11.37
N LEU A 251 1.18 8.95 -11.71
CA LEU A 251 0.92 8.12 -12.88
C LEU A 251 -0.21 8.72 -13.72
N PRO A 252 0.02 9.86 -14.39
CA PRO A 252 -1.03 10.56 -15.15
C PRO A 252 -1.39 9.86 -16.46
N PHE A 253 -0.63 8.85 -16.89
CA PHE A 253 -0.78 8.22 -18.21
C PHE A 253 -1.79 7.07 -18.20
N VAL A 254 -3.03 7.36 -17.81
CA VAL A 254 -4.13 6.41 -17.89
C VAL A 254 -4.53 6.26 -19.36
N LYS A 255 -4.39 5.04 -19.88
CA LYS A 255 -4.72 4.69 -21.27
C LYS A 255 -6.19 4.33 -21.42
N SER A 256 -6.72 3.53 -20.49
CA SER A 256 -8.12 3.17 -20.48
C SER A 256 -8.61 2.81 -19.08
N ILE A 257 -9.91 2.93 -18.85
CA ILE A 257 -10.58 2.39 -17.68
C ILE A 257 -11.59 1.36 -18.16
N THR A 258 -11.58 0.18 -17.58
CA THR A 258 -12.57 -0.88 -17.83
C THR A 258 -13.43 -1.06 -16.59
N PHE A 259 -14.75 -1.03 -16.76
CA PHE A 259 -15.74 -1.22 -15.71
C PHE A 259 -16.11 -2.70 -15.56
N GLY A 260 -16.39 -3.08 -14.32
CA GLY A 260 -16.97 -4.37 -14.02
C GLY A 260 -18.45 -4.44 -14.40
N MET A 261 -18.92 -5.58 -14.87
CA MET A 261 -20.33 -5.79 -15.28
C MET A 261 -21.35 -5.62 -14.14
N ASN A 262 -20.91 -5.69 -12.88
CA ASN A 262 -21.76 -5.50 -11.69
C ASN A 262 -21.55 -4.12 -11.04
N MET A 263 -20.97 -3.17 -11.78
CA MET A 263 -20.76 -1.82 -11.27
C MET A 263 -22.09 -1.16 -10.94
N ASP A 264 -22.12 -0.49 -9.80
CA ASP A 264 -23.24 0.35 -9.42
C ASP A 264 -23.51 1.44 -10.48
N PRO A 265 -24.76 1.66 -10.93
CA PRO A 265 -25.05 2.60 -12.01
C PRO A 265 -24.61 4.04 -11.73
N ILE A 266 -24.74 4.53 -10.48
CA ILE A 266 -24.30 5.88 -10.10
C ILE A 266 -22.78 5.98 -10.20
N CYS A 267 -22.06 4.96 -9.69
CA CYS A 267 -20.60 4.89 -9.84
C CYS A 267 -20.17 4.82 -11.31
N LYS A 268 -20.91 4.08 -12.14
CA LYS A 268 -20.67 3.96 -13.58
C LYS A 268 -20.82 5.32 -14.27
N GLN A 269 -21.87 6.08 -13.95
CA GLN A 269 -22.10 7.42 -14.48
C GLN A 269 -21.00 8.40 -14.06
N LEU A 270 -20.63 8.41 -12.77
CA LEU A 270 -19.56 9.26 -12.25
C LEU A 270 -18.23 8.99 -12.96
N LEU A 271 -17.84 7.72 -13.06
CA LEU A 271 -16.58 7.35 -13.71
C LEU A 271 -16.61 7.61 -15.22
N TRP A 272 -17.77 7.51 -15.85
CA TRP A 272 -17.94 7.88 -17.25
C TRP A 272 -17.75 9.37 -17.48
N ASP A 273 -18.31 10.22 -16.61
CA ASP A 273 -18.14 11.67 -16.68
C ASP A 273 -16.65 12.05 -16.55
N VAL A 274 -15.93 11.40 -15.61
CA VAL A 274 -14.46 11.52 -15.49
C VAL A 274 -13.75 11.08 -16.78
N CYS A 275 -14.13 9.94 -17.36
CA CYS A 275 -13.49 9.42 -18.57
C CYS A 275 -13.70 10.36 -19.76
N LYS A 276 -14.91 10.90 -19.94
CA LYS A 276 -15.20 11.89 -20.99
C LYS A 276 -14.37 13.15 -20.82
N GLU A 277 -14.39 13.71 -19.61
CA GLU A 277 -13.68 14.95 -19.29
C GLU A 277 -12.16 14.83 -19.51
N LYS A 278 -11.57 13.68 -19.13
CA LYS A 278 -10.14 13.41 -19.27
C LYS A 278 -9.76 12.77 -20.60
N GLU A 279 -10.72 12.59 -21.52
CA GLU A 279 -10.54 11.91 -22.81
C GLU A 279 -9.92 10.50 -22.69
N ILE A 280 -10.29 9.79 -21.63
CA ILE A 280 -9.82 8.42 -21.36
C ILE A 280 -10.77 7.42 -22.02
N GLU A 281 -10.22 6.42 -22.72
CA GLU A 281 -11.03 5.35 -23.29
C GLU A 281 -11.72 4.54 -22.20
N CYS A 282 -13.03 4.40 -22.30
CA CYS A 282 -13.83 3.66 -21.32
C CYS A 282 -14.40 2.37 -21.94
N TYR A 283 -14.35 1.29 -21.16
CA TYR A 283 -14.83 -0.03 -21.56
C TYR A 283 -15.66 -0.66 -20.43
N GLU A 284 -16.45 -1.68 -20.75
CA GLU A 284 -17.13 -2.53 -19.77
C GLU A 284 -16.87 -4.00 -20.13
N ILE A 285 -16.60 -4.83 -19.11
CA ILE A 285 -16.43 -6.26 -19.32
C ILE A 285 -17.76 -6.97 -19.54
N GLU A 286 -17.74 -7.99 -20.39
CA GLU A 286 -18.87 -8.89 -20.66
C GLU A 286 -18.37 -10.34 -20.59
N ILE A 287 -19.17 -11.24 -20.02
CA ILE A 287 -18.86 -12.67 -20.04
C ILE A 287 -19.34 -13.27 -21.37
N GLY A 288 -18.42 -13.89 -22.10
CA GLY A 288 -18.72 -14.66 -23.30
C GLY A 288 -19.65 -15.83 -22.99
N THR A 289 -20.77 -15.90 -23.70
CA THR A 289 -21.80 -16.93 -23.52
C THR A 289 -21.37 -18.31 -24.02
N GLU A 290 -20.36 -18.38 -24.89
CA GLU A 290 -19.92 -19.62 -25.54
C GLU A 290 -18.74 -20.32 -24.85
N ASN A 291 -17.81 -19.55 -24.27
CA ASN A 291 -16.53 -20.07 -23.79
C ASN A 291 -16.06 -19.46 -22.45
N TYR A 292 -16.95 -18.79 -21.71
CA TYR A 292 -16.66 -18.11 -20.43
C TYR A 292 -15.59 -17.02 -20.50
N GLU A 293 -15.01 -16.70 -21.65
CA GLU A 293 -13.96 -15.67 -21.77
C GLU A 293 -14.52 -14.28 -21.45
N LEU A 294 -13.69 -13.42 -20.89
CA LEU A 294 -14.03 -12.01 -20.75
C LEU A 294 -13.83 -11.30 -22.09
N ARG A 295 -14.86 -10.59 -22.53
CA ARG A 295 -14.80 -9.60 -23.59
C ARG A 295 -14.88 -8.22 -22.96
N ARG A 296 -14.48 -7.17 -23.68
CA ARG A 296 -14.74 -5.79 -23.26
C ARG A 296 -15.38 -5.02 -24.41
N LYS A 297 -16.45 -4.30 -24.10
CA LYS A 297 -17.17 -3.40 -25.02
C LYS A 297 -16.70 -1.98 -24.76
N ARG A 298 -16.37 -1.23 -25.82
CA ARG A 298 -16.08 0.20 -25.69
C ARG A 298 -17.38 0.95 -25.41
N LEU A 299 -17.39 1.77 -24.38
CA LEU A 299 -18.54 2.59 -24.01
C LEU A 299 -18.57 3.90 -24.79
N THR A 300 -19.78 4.34 -25.09
CA THR A 300 -20.12 5.54 -25.85
C THR A 300 -21.30 6.25 -25.17
N GLU A 301 -21.65 7.45 -25.62
CA GLU A 301 -22.77 8.21 -25.03
C GLU A 301 -24.10 7.43 -25.07
N SER A 302 -24.32 6.62 -26.11
CA SER A 302 -25.55 5.82 -26.26
C SER A 302 -25.68 4.68 -25.25
N ASP A 303 -24.61 4.34 -24.53
CA ASP A 303 -24.64 3.30 -23.48
C ASP A 303 -25.15 3.84 -22.13
N PHE A 304 -25.34 5.16 -22.03
CA PHE A 304 -25.82 5.85 -20.83
C PHE A 304 -27.17 6.49 -21.14
N ILE A 305 -28.23 5.75 -20.83
CA ILE A 305 -29.60 6.21 -20.98
C ILE A 305 -29.91 7.13 -19.80
N TYR A 306 -30.41 8.32 -20.09
CA TYR A 306 -30.84 9.27 -19.08
C TYR A 306 -31.96 8.68 -18.20
N ASP A 307 -31.77 8.78 -16.90
CA ASP A 307 -32.71 8.34 -15.86
C ASP A 307 -32.71 9.42 -14.77
N ILE A 308 -33.84 10.10 -14.60
CA ILE A 308 -33.99 11.20 -13.65
C ILE A 308 -33.78 10.75 -12.20
N ASP A 309 -34.25 9.55 -11.82
CA ASP A 309 -34.10 9.04 -10.47
C ASP A 309 -32.62 8.74 -10.17
N MET A 310 -31.90 8.19 -11.15
CA MET A 310 -30.45 7.98 -11.04
C MET A 310 -29.70 9.30 -10.91
N GLU A 311 -30.07 10.31 -11.71
CA GLU A 311 -29.43 11.62 -11.70
C GLU A 311 -29.68 12.35 -10.36
N ILE A 312 -30.90 12.29 -9.82
CA ILE A 312 -31.24 12.84 -8.50
C ILE A 312 -30.43 12.14 -7.40
N ASN A 313 -30.30 10.82 -7.45
CA ASN A 313 -29.47 10.08 -6.49
C ASN A 313 -27.98 10.47 -6.60
N TYR A 314 -27.48 10.73 -7.81
CA TYR A 314 -26.12 11.21 -8.01
C TYR A 314 -25.93 12.60 -7.38
N ILE A 315 -26.87 13.51 -7.60
CA ILE A 315 -26.88 14.85 -6.98
C ILE A 315 -26.88 14.75 -5.45
N ASP A 316 -27.69 13.87 -4.86
CA ASP A 316 -27.73 13.69 -3.39
C ASP A 316 -26.36 13.27 -2.84
N VAL A 317 -25.67 12.34 -3.52
CA VAL A 317 -24.31 11.92 -3.16
C VAL A 317 -23.33 13.10 -3.20
N LEU A 318 -23.36 13.89 -4.27
CA LEU A 318 -22.48 15.06 -4.43
C LEU A 318 -22.77 16.12 -3.36
N MET A 319 -24.04 16.46 -3.13
CA MET A 319 -24.46 17.46 -2.14
C MET A 319 -24.10 17.04 -0.71
N LYS A 320 -24.23 15.75 -0.39
CA LYS A 320 -23.81 15.21 0.90
C LYS A 320 -22.31 15.35 1.10
N GLN A 321 -21.50 15.05 0.08
CA GLN A 321 -20.05 15.21 0.17
C GLN A 321 -19.64 16.68 0.30
N ILE A 322 -20.23 17.58 -0.49
CA ILE A 322 -20.02 19.04 -0.40
C ILE A 322 -20.34 19.54 1.01
N SER A 323 -21.46 19.10 1.59
CA SER A 323 -21.85 19.50 2.94
C SER A 323 -20.82 19.07 3.99
N VAL A 324 -20.30 17.85 3.88
CA VAL A 324 -19.28 17.31 4.79
C VAL A 324 -17.96 18.08 4.65
N THR A 325 -17.50 18.36 3.42
CA THR A 325 -16.26 19.11 3.19
C THR A 325 -16.39 20.57 3.62
N PHE A 326 -17.53 21.22 3.39
CA PHE A 326 -17.82 22.57 3.90
C PHE A 326 -17.72 22.65 5.42
N GLU A 327 -18.29 21.68 6.15
CA GLU A 327 -18.19 21.67 7.61
C GLU A 327 -16.72 21.57 8.08
N ARG A 328 -15.90 20.76 7.40
CA ARG A 328 -14.47 20.63 7.72
C ARG A 328 -13.69 21.91 7.40
N ILE A 329 -13.90 22.50 6.22
CA ILE A 329 -13.29 23.76 5.82
C ILE A 329 -13.66 24.88 6.82
N GLY A 330 -14.94 24.96 7.22
CA GLY A 330 -15.41 25.92 8.22
C GLY A 330 -14.70 25.76 9.56
N LYS A 331 -14.60 24.53 10.09
CA LYS A 331 -13.89 24.25 11.36
C LYS A 331 -12.40 24.58 11.32
N MET A 332 -11.74 24.31 10.19
CA MET A 332 -10.34 24.74 10.01
C MET A 332 -10.26 26.27 9.94
N GLY A 333 -11.24 26.90 9.28
CA GLY A 333 -11.40 28.35 9.17
C GLY A 333 -11.48 29.08 10.50
N GLU A 334 -12.21 28.53 11.48
CA GLU A 334 -12.40 29.14 12.82
C GLU A 334 -11.08 29.38 13.58
N ASN A 335 -10.03 28.60 13.29
CA ASN A 335 -8.74 28.71 13.98
C ASN A 335 -7.67 29.49 13.21
N ILE A 336 -7.99 30.01 12.02
CA ILE A 336 -7.01 30.64 11.11
C ILE A 336 -6.23 31.78 11.79
N GLU A 337 -6.88 32.66 12.54
CA GLU A 337 -6.20 33.79 13.19
C GLU A 337 -5.14 33.31 14.20
N ASN A 338 -5.52 32.37 15.06
CA ASN A 338 -4.64 31.76 16.05
C ASN A 338 -3.49 30.96 15.39
N GLU A 339 -3.76 30.31 14.27
CA GLU A 339 -2.75 29.62 13.47
C GLU A 339 -1.73 30.57 12.86
N ILE A 340 -2.19 31.71 12.33
CA ILE A 340 -1.32 32.76 11.80
C ILE A 340 -0.43 33.35 12.91
N GLU A 341 -1.01 33.68 14.07
CA GLU A 341 -0.26 34.22 15.22
C GLU A 341 0.83 33.27 15.70
N ASN A 342 0.52 31.97 15.76
CA ASN A 342 1.46 30.93 16.19
C ASN A 342 2.35 30.39 15.06
N LYS A 343 2.24 30.93 13.84
CA LYS A 343 2.98 30.47 12.65
C LYS A 343 2.79 28.97 12.38
N ASN A 344 1.59 28.45 12.68
CA ASN A 344 1.23 27.07 12.42
C ASN A 344 0.46 26.97 11.10
N PHE A 345 1.05 26.35 10.08
CA PHE A 345 0.43 26.18 8.76
C PHE A 345 0.05 24.72 8.45
N SER A 346 -0.03 23.87 9.48
CA SER A 346 -0.33 22.43 9.30
C SER A 346 -1.68 22.17 8.62
N ASN A 347 -2.65 23.08 8.77
CA ASN A 347 -3.99 22.93 8.23
C ASN A 347 -4.16 23.46 6.80
N VAL A 348 -3.16 24.16 6.24
CA VAL A 348 -3.24 24.69 4.88
C VAL A 348 -3.43 23.57 3.86
N SER A 349 -2.58 22.54 3.88
CA SER A 349 -2.67 21.44 2.89
C SER A 349 -3.96 20.61 3.05
N PRO A 350 -4.41 20.23 4.26
CA PRO A 350 -5.72 19.62 4.47
C PRO A 350 -6.89 20.48 3.96
N MET A 351 -6.90 21.79 4.26
CA MET A 351 -7.95 22.71 3.82
C MET A 351 -7.98 22.84 2.30
N LEU A 352 -6.82 22.90 1.65
CA LEU A 352 -6.73 22.90 0.18
C LEU A 352 -7.21 21.56 -0.41
N SER A 353 -6.95 20.43 0.25
CA SER A 353 -7.48 19.13 -0.18
C SER A 353 -9.00 19.10 -0.15
N ASP A 354 -9.60 19.55 0.95
CA ASP A 354 -11.07 19.63 1.07
C ASP A 354 -11.65 20.63 0.07
N THR A 355 -10.93 21.71 -0.23
CA THR A 355 -11.32 22.68 -1.26
C THR A 355 -11.32 22.04 -2.65
N ILE A 356 -10.30 21.25 -3.00
CA ILE A 356 -10.21 20.51 -4.27
C ILE A 356 -11.36 19.51 -4.40
N ASP A 357 -11.63 18.74 -3.35
CA ASP A 357 -12.75 17.78 -3.33
C ASP A 357 -14.08 18.49 -3.54
N THR A 358 -14.29 19.62 -2.85
CA THR A 358 -15.53 20.39 -2.97
C THR A 358 -15.69 21.04 -4.33
N MET A 359 -14.61 21.56 -4.90
CA MET A 359 -14.59 22.11 -6.26
C MET A 359 -14.90 21.03 -7.30
N SER A 360 -14.34 19.84 -7.14
CA SER A 360 -14.61 18.68 -8.01
C SER A 360 -16.08 18.25 -7.94
N ASN A 361 -16.62 18.14 -6.73
CA ASN A 361 -18.03 17.80 -6.54
C ASN A 361 -18.97 18.89 -7.07
N SER A 362 -18.61 20.16 -6.89
CA SER A 362 -19.35 21.30 -7.45
C SER A 362 -19.37 21.28 -8.99
N TYR A 363 -18.25 20.91 -9.60
CA TYR A 363 -18.14 20.76 -11.05
C TYR A 363 -19.06 19.65 -11.58
N TYR A 364 -19.04 18.46 -10.99
CA TYR A 364 -19.94 17.38 -11.43
C TYR A 364 -21.40 17.65 -11.07
N LEU A 365 -21.68 18.35 -9.97
CA LEU A 365 -23.04 18.80 -9.63
C LEU A 365 -23.59 19.70 -10.72
N LYS A 366 -22.78 20.62 -11.25
CA LYS A 366 -23.15 21.49 -12.36
C LYS A 366 -23.42 20.71 -13.64
N ILE A 367 -22.58 19.74 -13.98
CA ILE A 367 -22.80 18.84 -15.14
C ILE A 367 -24.13 18.09 -14.99
N SER A 368 -24.36 17.51 -13.81
CA SER A 368 -25.54 16.72 -13.51
C SER A 368 -26.83 17.54 -13.58
N LEU A 369 -26.85 18.72 -12.96
CA LEU A 369 -27.99 19.64 -13.01
C LEU A 369 -28.27 20.14 -14.44
N ASN A 370 -27.23 20.51 -15.20
CA ASN A 370 -27.41 20.87 -16.61
C ASN A 370 -28.02 19.71 -17.41
N ARG A 371 -27.58 18.47 -17.16
CA ARG A 371 -28.13 17.28 -17.80
C ARG A 371 -29.62 17.10 -17.49
N ILE A 372 -30.04 17.30 -16.24
CA ILE A 372 -31.49 17.32 -15.88
C ILE A 372 -32.20 18.40 -16.69
N CYS A 373 -31.67 19.61 -16.74
CA CYS A 373 -32.31 20.70 -17.49
C CYS A 373 -32.46 20.41 -18.99
N ASP A 374 -31.47 19.74 -19.59
CA ASP A 374 -31.48 19.39 -21.01
C ASP A 374 -32.52 18.30 -21.34
N HIS A 375 -32.89 17.45 -20.38
CA HIS A 375 -33.84 16.33 -20.58
C HIS A 375 -35.25 16.65 -20.07
N GLU A 376 -35.38 17.40 -18.98
CA GLU A 376 -36.64 17.73 -18.31
C GLU A 376 -37.16 19.13 -18.68
N THR A 377 -36.89 19.57 -19.91
CA THR A 377 -37.22 20.94 -20.37
C THR A 377 -38.72 21.26 -20.28
N GLU A 378 -39.61 20.32 -20.59
CA GLU A 378 -41.07 20.56 -20.55
C GLU A 378 -41.58 20.76 -19.12
N GLU A 379 -41.12 19.93 -18.18
CA GLU A 379 -41.49 20.02 -16.77
C GLU A 379 -40.91 21.30 -16.14
N LEU A 380 -39.62 21.58 -16.38
CA LEU A 380 -38.95 22.78 -15.87
C LEU A 380 -39.50 24.07 -16.50
N SER A 381 -40.02 24.02 -17.72
CA SER A 381 -40.71 25.18 -18.32
C SER A 381 -42.04 25.49 -17.61
N SER A 382 -42.69 24.46 -17.06
CA SER A 382 -43.99 24.60 -16.39
C SER A 382 -43.83 24.97 -14.91
N ASN A 383 -42.89 24.33 -14.22
CA ASN A 383 -42.75 24.41 -12.76
C ASN A 383 -41.53 25.24 -12.31
N GLY A 384 -40.58 25.48 -13.22
CA GLY A 384 -39.28 26.06 -12.87
C GLY A 384 -38.37 25.11 -12.09
N MET A 385 -37.15 25.57 -11.84
CA MET A 385 -36.22 24.84 -10.97
C MET A 385 -36.65 24.99 -9.50
N PRO A 386 -36.66 23.90 -8.70
CA PRO A 386 -36.94 23.99 -7.27
C PRO A 386 -36.06 25.01 -6.56
N LYS A 387 -36.66 25.77 -5.63
CA LYS A 387 -35.99 26.90 -4.95
C LYS A 387 -34.77 26.45 -4.17
N GLU A 388 -34.85 25.29 -3.51
CA GLU A 388 -33.76 24.69 -2.73
C GLU A 388 -32.53 24.40 -3.61
N ILE A 389 -32.76 24.01 -4.87
CA ILE A 389 -31.68 23.79 -5.83
C ILE A 389 -31.08 25.11 -6.29
N LEU A 390 -31.90 26.14 -6.57
CA LEU A 390 -31.40 27.48 -6.91
C LEU A 390 -30.56 28.08 -5.77
N GLU A 391 -30.95 27.88 -4.52
CA GLU A 391 -30.18 28.28 -3.34
C GLU A 391 -28.84 27.52 -3.26
N SER A 392 -28.86 26.21 -3.51
CA SER A 392 -27.64 25.39 -3.57
C SER A 392 -26.68 25.84 -4.67
N ILE A 393 -27.19 26.17 -5.86
CA ILE A 393 -26.41 26.71 -6.97
C ILE A 393 -25.77 28.06 -6.59
N SER A 394 -26.52 28.93 -5.92
CA SER A 394 -26.03 30.22 -5.44
C SER A 394 -24.87 30.05 -4.43
N LEU A 395 -25.00 29.10 -3.49
CA LEU A 395 -23.95 28.76 -2.53
C LEU A 395 -22.69 28.24 -3.23
N VAL A 396 -22.85 27.33 -4.19
CA VAL A 396 -21.72 26.79 -4.98
C VAL A 396 -21.01 27.91 -5.76
N ASN A 397 -21.76 28.78 -6.45
CA ASN A 397 -21.15 29.91 -7.19
C ASN A 397 -20.40 30.86 -6.25
N THR A 398 -20.96 31.14 -5.07
CA THR A 398 -20.30 31.97 -4.05
C THR A 398 -18.99 31.32 -3.57
N PHE A 399 -19.02 30.02 -3.28
CA PHE A 399 -17.85 29.25 -2.89
C PHE A 399 -16.76 29.28 -3.97
N VAL A 400 -17.11 29.02 -5.24
CA VAL A 400 -16.16 29.06 -6.36
C VAL A 400 -15.49 30.43 -6.47
N SER A 401 -16.24 31.52 -6.27
CA SER A 401 -15.70 32.89 -6.25
C SER A 401 -14.69 33.08 -5.11
N GLN A 402 -15.02 32.61 -3.90
CA GLN A 402 -14.12 32.69 -2.74
C GLN A 402 -12.85 31.85 -2.95
N VAL A 403 -12.97 30.66 -3.54
CA VAL A 403 -11.83 29.80 -3.87
C VAL A 403 -10.90 30.47 -4.89
N LYS A 404 -11.46 31.19 -5.87
CA LYS A 404 -10.68 31.96 -6.85
C LYS A 404 -9.86 33.06 -6.18
N GLU A 405 -10.46 33.81 -5.26
CA GLU A 405 -9.77 34.83 -4.46
C GLU A 405 -8.68 34.21 -3.57
N MET A 406 -9.01 33.12 -2.87
CA MET A 406 -8.07 32.36 -2.04
C MET A 406 -6.87 31.88 -2.85
N TYR A 407 -7.09 31.32 -4.05
CA TYR A 407 -6.01 30.87 -4.93
C TYR A 407 -5.05 32.02 -5.28
N VAL A 408 -5.58 33.19 -5.66
CA VAL A 408 -4.74 34.37 -5.99
C VAL A 408 -3.90 34.76 -4.78
N ALA A 409 -4.51 34.88 -3.60
CA ALA A 409 -3.82 35.24 -2.37
C ALA A 409 -2.72 34.22 -2.00
N LEU A 410 -3.02 32.92 -2.03
CA LEU A 410 -2.05 31.89 -1.66
C LEU A 410 -0.93 31.73 -2.70
N LYS A 411 -1.22 31.88 -3.99
CA LYS A 411 -0.20 31.83 -5.05
C LYS A 411 0.89 32.87 -4.84
N GLU A 412 0.53 34.06 -4.38
CA GLU A 412 1.48 35.15 -4.09
C GLU A 412 2.24 34.93 -2.78
N ASN A 413 1.58 34.39 -1.75
CA ASN A 413 2.13 34.31 -0.39
C ASN A 413 2.89 33.00 -0.08
N VAL A 414 2.52 31.86 -0.66
CA VAL A 414 3.16 30.56 -0.38
C VAL A 414 4.67 30.56 -0.65
N PRO A 415 5.21 31.17 -1.72
CA PRO A 415 6.66 31.32 -1.90
C PRO A 415 7.32 32.13 -0.79
N ILE A 416 6.64 33.16 -0.27
CA ILE A 416 7.12 34.00 0.83
C ILE A 416 7.17 33.18 2.12
N PHE A 417 6.18 32.31 2.36
CA PHE A 417 6.17 31.41 3.52
C PHE A 417 7.35 30.43 3.50
N LEU A 418 7.72 29.90 2.34
CA LEU A 418 8.92 29.05 2.20
C LEU A 418 10.19 29.84 2.49
N LEU A 419 10.35 31.02 1.91
CA LEU A 419 11.53 31.87 2.12
C LEU A 419 11.64 32.34 3.58
N GLY A 420 10.51 32.56 4.25
CA GLY A 420 10.42 32.91 5.66
C GLY A 420 10.59 31.73 6.63
N GLY A 421 10.75 30.50 6.13
CA GLY A 421 10.90 29.29 6.95
C GLY A 421 9.62 28.86 7.68
N LEU A 422 8.45 29.33 7.25
CA LEU A 422 7.15 28.98 7.83
C LEU A 422 6.63 27.62 7.34
N ILE A 423 7.04 27.22 6.13
CA ILE A 423 6.76 25.90 5.54
C ILE A 423 8.05 25.27 5.03
N LYS A 424 8.12 23.94 5.00
CA LYS A 424 9.24 23.17 4.48
C LYS A 424 9.14 22.98 2.97
N GLY A 425 10.25 22.60 2.34
CA GLY A 425 10.29 22.39 0.88
C GLY A 425 9.32 21.32 0.35
N HIS A 426 9.07 20.25 1.12
CA HIS A 426 8.09 19.24 0.73
C HIS A 426 6.64 19.78 0.84
N GLU A 427 6.32 20.50 1.92
CA GLU A 427 5.01 21.15 2.10
C GLU A 427 4.74 22.16 1.00
N TYR A 428 5.74 22.97 0.64
CA TYR A 428 5.68 23.89 -0.50
C TYR A 428 5.34 23.16 -1.81
N THR A 429 5.96 22.01 -2.05
CA THR A 429 5.72 21.24 -3.28
C THR A 429 4.29 20.70 -3.32
N VAL A 430 3.79 20.18 -2.19
CA VAL A 430 2.41 19.69 -2.06
C VAL A 430 1.41 20.83 -2.25
N ILE A 431 1.56 21.94 -1.52
CA ILE A 431 0.68 23.10 -1.61
C ILE A 431 0.67 23.68 -3.02
N LYS A 432 1.84 23.79 -3.67
CA LYS A 432 1.94 24.29 -5.05
C LYS A 432 1.17 23.39 -6.03
N LYS A 433 1.23 22.06 -5.86
CA LYS A 433 0.44 21.12 -6.66
C LYS A 433 -1.06 21.35 -6.44
N GLN A 434 -1.48 21.40 -5.17
CA GLN A 434 -2.88 21.63 -4.81
C GLN A 434 -3.43 22.95 -5.36
N LEU A 435 -2.64 24.03 -5.33
CA LEU A 435 -3.04 25.31 -5.95
C LEU A 435 -3.16 25.21 -7.48
N GLY A 436 -2.33 24.39 -8.13
CA GLY A 436 -2.47 24.06 -9.55
C GLY A 436 -3.79 23.35 -9.85
N ASP A 437 -4.12 22.33 -9.04
CA ASP A 437 -5.36 21.57 -9.16
C ASP A 437 -6.59 22.46 -8.95
N ILE A 438 -6.57 23.36 -7.95
CA ILE A 438 -7.62 24.36 -7.72
C ILE A 438 -7.79 25.27 -8.93
N HIS A 439 -6.68 25.77 -9.50
CA HIS A 439 -6.73 26.64 -10.66
C HIS A 439 -7.36 25.96 -11.88
N GLU A 440 -7.00 24.70 -12.12
CA GLU A 440 -7.60 23.88 -13.18
C GLU A 440 -9.11 23.69 -12.95
N LEU A 441 -9.51 23.34 -11.72
CA LEU A 441 -10.93 23.11 -11.38
C LEU A 441 -11.78 24.38 -11.48
N VAL A 442 -11.27 25.53 -11.02
CA VAL A 442 -11.95 26.82 -11.19
C VAL A 442 -12.15 27.11 -12.69
N GLY A 443 -11.11 26.95 -13.50
CA GLY A 443 -11.21 27.14 -14.94
C GLY A 443 -12.23 26.21 -15.59
N LYS A 444 -12.26 24.92 -15.19
CA LYS A 444 -13.26 23.95 -15.67
C LYS A 444 -14.68 24.33 -15.30
N PHE A 445 -14.91 24.75 -14.07
CA PHE A 445 -16.22 25.17 -13.60
C PHE A 445 -16.73 26.41 -14.36
N GLU A 446 -15.85 27.38 -14.63
CA GLU A 446 -16.17 28.61 -15.37
C GLU A 446 -16.40 28.36 -16.87
N ASN A 447 -15.72 27.38 -17.47
CA ASN A 447 -15.84 27.06 -18.90
C ASN A 447 -17.17 26.41 -19.29
N ILE A 448 -17.94 25.90 -18.32
CA ILE A 448 -19.29 25.37 -18.54
C ILE A 448 -20.28 26.43 -18.09
N GLU A 449 -21.25 26.80 -18.92
CA GLU A 449 -22.33 27.70 -18.49
C GLU A 449 -23.42 26.90 -17.74
N TRP A 450 -24.06 27.53 -16.77
CA TRP A 450 -25.29 26.98 -16.18
C TRP A 450 -26.39 27.02 -17.24
N ASN A 451 -27.19 25.95 -17.31
CA ASN A 451 -28.39 25.94 -18.15
C ASN A 451 -29.32 27.10 -17.72
N PRO A 452 -30.04 27.79 -18.64
CA PRO A 452 -30.91 28.91 -18.28
C PRO A 452 -31.93 28.64 -17.17
N PHE A 453 -32.42 27.40 -17.01
CA PHE A 453 -33.33 27.02 -15.91
C PHE A 453 -32.67 27.11 -14.53
N CYS A 454 -31.35 26.95 -14.44
CA CYS A 454 -30.57 27.10 -13.22
C CYS A 454 -30.35 28.56 -12.79
N ILE A 455 -30.72 29.53 -13.64
CA ILE A 455 -30.48 30.97 -13.43
C ILE A 455 -31.81 31.72 -13.31
N LYS A 456 -32.86 31.27 -13.99
CA LYS A 456 -34.19 31.89 -13.94
C LYS A 456 -34.88 31.60 -12.61
N LYS A 457 -35.20 32.65 -11.87
CA LYS A 457 -36.31 32.61 -10.90
C LYS A 457 -37.61 32.66 -11.69
N VAL A 458 -38.53 31.74 -11.43
CA VAL A 458 -39.89 31.83 -11.96
C VAL A 458 -40.44 33.20 -11.55
N SER A 459 -40.89 33.99 -12.52
CA SER A 459 -41.65 35.21 -12.27
C SER A 459 -42.92 34.82 -11.52
N GLU A 460 -43.01 35.21 -10.26
CA GLU A 460 -44.29 35.29 -9.55
C GLU A 460 -45.15 36.31 -10.29
N ASP A 461 -46.11 35.84 -11.08
CA ASP A 461 -47.26 36.63 -11.52
C ASP A 461 -48.46 35.69 -11.70
N ALA A 462 -49.28 35.56 -10.66
CA ALA A 462 -50.74 35.50 -10.76
C ALA A 462 -51.40 35.64 -9.36
N GLU A 463 -52.03 36.81 -9.17
CA GLU A 463 -53.18 37.08 -8.29
C GLU A 463 -52.96 37.13 -6.77
N ASP A 464 -52.83 38.34 -6.21
CA ASP A 464 -54.04 38.98 -5.67
C ASP A 464 -53.91 40.51 -5.56
N ASN A 465 -55.04 41.17 -5.83
CA ASN A 465 -55.21 42.62 -5.79
C ASN A 465 -55.02 43.16 -4.37
N ASP A 466 -54.33 44.30 -4.22
CA ASP A 466 -54.97 45.47 -3.63
C ASP A 466 -54.24 46.75 -4.01
N SER A 467 -54.95 47.55 -4.80
CA SER A 467 -54.77 48.98 -4.91
C SER A 467 -55.09 49.65 -3.57
N GLU A 468 -54.26 50.61 -3.13
CA GLU A 468 -54.69 51.98 -2.79
C GLU A 468 -53.50 52.79 -2.24
N TYR A 469 -53.25 53.94 -2.90
CA TYR A 469 -52.78 55.24 -2.39
C TYR A 469 -51.56 55.32 -1.44
N SER A 470 -50.63 56.27 -1.56
CA SER A 470 -50.55 57.54 -2.28
C SER A 470 -49.11 58.05 -2.21
N GLU A 471 -48.70 58.78 -3.27
CA GLU A 471 -47.89 60.02 -3.33
C GLU A 471 -47.03 60.38 -2.07
N VAL A 472 -45.77 60.78 -2.20
CA VAL A 472 -45.36 62.14 -2.61
C VAL A 472 -43.81 62.24 -2.63
N ASP A 473 -43.29 63.00 -3.60
CA ASP A 473 -42.01 63.73 -3.71
C ASP A 473 -40.67 63.04 -4.08
N GLU A 474 -40.42 63.08 -5.40
CA GLU A 474 -39.37 63.86 -6.07
C GLU A 474 -38.18 64.49 -5.29
N LEU A 475 -37.01 64.34 -5.94
CA LEU A 475 -35.88 65.30 -6.04
C LEU A 475 -34.96 65.53 -4.82
N ALA A 476 -33.72 65.04 -4.92
CA ALA A 476 -32.56 65.94 -5.00
C ALA A 476 -31.29 65.21 -5.48
N LYS A 477 -30.72 65.80 -6.52
CA LYS A 477 -29.40 65.59 -7.11
C LYS A 477 -28.38 66.48 -6.36
N ILE A 478 -27.11 66.07 -6.38
CA ILE A 478 -25.86 66.89 -6.33
C ILE A 478 -25.22 67.17 -4.95
N SER A 479 -23.88 66.98 -4.94
CA SER A 479 -22.83 67.40 -3.98
C SER A 479 -22.90 66.76 -2.59
N GLU A 480 -21.86 66.11 -2.04
CA GLU A 480 -20.39 66.19 -2.19
C GLU A 480 -19.74 64.80 -2.27
#